data_AF-A0A2M9P3V4-F1
#
_entry.id   AF-A0A2M9P3V4-F1
#
_cell.length_a   1.000
_cell.length_b   1.000
_cell.length_c   1.000
_cell.angle_alpha   90.00
_cell.angle_beta   90.00
_cell.angle_gamma   90.00
#
_symmetry.space_group_name_H-M   'P 1'
#
loop_
_entity.id
_entity.type
_entity.pdbx_description
1 polymer ?
#
loop_
_entity_poly.entity_id
_entity_poly.type
_entity_poly.pdbx_seq_one_letter_code
_entity_poly.pdbx_strand_id
1 'polypeptide(L)' 'MSGFIVEKVLNNNVVIATHPSYGEVVSIGKGIGFNRKKGEELSPQLFDKTFVLKDVKEQESYKKLKPCCIYLQK' A
#
# COMPACT_ATOMS: atom_id res chain seq x y z
N MET A 1 13.79 -17.30 2.31
CA MET A 1 12.97 -16.70 1.24
C MET A 1 11.68 -16.18 1.87
N SER A 2 11.53 -14.88 1.99
CA SER A 2 10.28 -14.26 2.46
C SER A 2 9.91 -13.19 1.46
N GLY A 3 9.34 -13.64 0.34
CA GLY A 3 8.80 -12.79 -0.72
C GLY A 3 7.39 -12.32 -0.38
N PHE A 4 6.95 -11.24 -1.03
CA PHE A 4 5.59 -10.73 -0.90
C PHE A 4 4.70 -11.48 -1.90
N ILE A 5 3.64 -12.15 -1.45
CA ILE A 5 2.76 -12.90 -2.35
C ILE A 5 1.59 -12.02 -2.76
N VAL A 6 1.37 -11.78 -4.06
CA VAL A 6 0.22 -11.02 -4.54
C VAL A 6 -1.06 -11.71 -4.12
N GLU A 7 -1.89 -11.03 -3.33
CA GLU A 7 -3.21 -11.53 -2.97
C GLU A 7 -4.29 -10.95 -3.88
N LYS A 8 -4.14 -9.67 -4.27
CA LYS A 8 -5.09 -8.99 -5.15
C LYS A 8 -4.45 -7.81 -5.87
N VAL A 9 -4.73 -7.64 -7.16
CA VAL A 9 -4.31 -6.46 -7.92
C VAL A 9 -5.47 -5.48 -7.96
N LEU A 10 -5.28 -4.25 -7.48
CA LEU A 10 -6.32 -3.20 -7.50
C LEU A 10 -6.17 -2.29 -8.72
N ASN A 11 -4.94 -1.91 -9.05
CA ASN A 11 -4.61 -1.04 -10.18
C ASN A 11 -3.20 -1.37 -10.69
N ASN A 12 -2.81 -0.84 -11.84
CA ASN A 12 -1.48 -1.01 -12.44
C ASN A 12 -0.34 -0.60 -11.47
N ASN A 13 -0.63 0.32 -10.55
CA ASN A 13 0.34 0.81 -9.58
C ASN A 13 0.08 0.37 -8.13
N VAL A 14 -1.00 -0.38 -7.87
CA VAL A 14 -1.43 -0.74 -6.50
C VAL A 14 -1.81 -2.20 -6.44
N VAL A 15 -1.11 -2.95 -5.60
CA VAL A 15 -1.35 -4.37 -5.35
C VAL A 15 -1.41 -4.65 -3.85
N ILE A 16 -2.27 -5.57 -3.46
CA ILE A 16 -2.32 -6.15 -2.13
C ILE A 16 -1.47 -7.41 -2.19
N ALA A 17 -0.49 -7.49 -1.30
CA ALA A 17 0.37 -8.63 -1.13
C ALA A 17 0.38 -9.08 0.33
N THR A 18 0.70 -10.34 0.58
CA THR A 18 0.78 -10.90 1.92
C THR A 18 2.22 -11.29 2.21
N HIS A 19 2.70 -10.97 3.41
CA HIS A 19 4.03 -11.30 3.88
C HIS A 19 3.96 -12.09 5.20
N PRO A 20 4.73 -13.16 5.39
CA PRO A 20 4.64 -14.02 6.58
C PRO A 20 4.85 -13.30 7.92
N SER A 21 5.71 -12.26 7.97
CA SER A 21 5.94 -11.47 9.20
C SER A 21 5.01 -10.28 9.38
N TYR A 22 4.43 -9.75 8.30
CA TYR A 22 3.69 -8.48 8.33
C TYR A 22 2.19 -8.65 8.09
N GLY A 23 1.75 -9.80 7.59
CA GLY A 23 0.36 -10.05 7.19
C GLY A 23 0.06 -9.42 5.83
N GLU A 24 -1.17 -8.91 5.67
CA GLU A 24 -1.57 -8.14 4.50
C GLU A 24 -0.84 -6.80 4.43
N VAL A 25 -0.30 -6.50 3.26
CA VAL A 25 0.37 -5.26 2.93
C VAL A 25 -0.12 -4.73 1.58
N VAL A 26 -0.25 -3.42 1.44
CA VAL A 26 -0.52 -2.75 0.18
C VAL A 26 0.79 -2.22 -0.38
N SER A 27 1.25 -2.79 -1.48
CA SER A 27 2.43 -2.34 -2.19
C SER A 27 2.05 -1.43 -3.35
N ILE A 28 2.67 -0.25 -3.39
CA ILE A 28 2.50 0.78 -4.40
C ILE A 28 3.83 0.94 -5.14
N GLY A 29 3.81 0.81 -6.46
CA GLY A 29 4.99 0.89 -7.31
C GLY A 29 4.61 1.14 -8.75
N LYS A 30 5.51 1.71 -9.54
CA LYS A 30 5.25 2.01 -10.96
C LYS A 30 5.19 0.70 -11.75
N GLY A 31 4.00 0.28 -12.16
CA GLY A 31 3.79 -0.95 -12.93
C GLY A 31 3.83 -2.25 -12.11
N ILE A 32 3.69 -2.19 -10.79
CA ILE A 32 3.72 -3.38 -9.94
C ILE A 32 2.54 -4.34 -10.18
N GLY A 33 1.40 -3.83 -10.62
CA GLY A 33 0.25 -4.64 -11.02
C GLY A 33 0.24 -5.01 -12.50
N PHE A 34 1.22 -4.54 -13.28
CA PHE A 34 1.24 -4.74 -14.72
C PHE A 34 1.62 -6.19 -15.03
N ASN A 35 0.65 -6.95 -15.55
CA ASN A 35 0.78 -8.37 -15.91
C ASN A 35 1.08 -9.33 -14.75
N ARG A 36 0.83 -8.92 -13.49
CA ARG A 36 0.95 -9.77 -12.30
C ARG A 36 -0.37 -10.47 -11.97
N LYS A 37 -0.30 -11.71 -11.50
CA LYS A 37 -1.47 -12.49 -11.09
C LYS A 37 -1.49 -12.77 -9.59
N LYS A 38 -2.68 -13.06 -9.06
CA LYS A 38 -2.84 -13.54 -7.67
C LYS A 38 -2.02 -14.82 -7.47
N GLY A 39 -1.26 -14.87 -6.38
CA GLY A 39 -0.37 -15.98 -6.01
C GLY A 39 1.07 -15.82 -6.51
N GLU A 40 1.39 -14.75 -7.23
CA GLU A 40 2.74 -14.51 -7.74
C GLU A 40 3.62 -13.85 -6.67
N GLU A 41 4.92 -14.15 -6.66
CA GLU A 41 5.88 -13.52 -5.76
C GLU A 41 6.36 -12.16 -6.32
N LEU A 42 6.20 -11.12 -5.51
CA LEU A 42 6.71 -9.78 -5.78
C LEU A 42 8.08 -9.60 -5.15
N SER A 43 9.02 -9.17 -5.99
CA SER A 43 10.33 -8.73 -5.53
C SER A 43 10.22 -7.38 -4.83
N PRO A 44 10.90 -7.17 -3.69
CA PRO A 44 10.89 -5.90 -2.97
C PRO A 44 11.47 -4.70 -3.73
N GLN A 45 12.13 -4.95 -4.85
CA GLN A 45 12.71 -3.94 -5.72
C GLN A 45 11.68 -3.27 -6.66
N LEU A 46 10.45 -3.81 -6.73
CA LEU A 46 9.40 -3.34 -7.66
C LEU A 46 8.38 -2.38 -7.03
N PHE A 47 8.34 -2.28 -5.70
CA PHE A 47 7.49 -1.32 -4.99
C PHE A 47 8.31 -0.19 -4.40
N ASP A 48 7.85 1.04 -4.59
CA ASP A 48 8.42 2.25 -3.97
C ASP A 48 7.94 2.41 -2.52
N LYS A 49 6.70 2.01 -2.25
CA LYS A 49 6.10 2.11 -0.91
C LYS A 49 5.29 0.86 -0.60
N THR A 50 5.49 0.30 0.58
CA THR A 50 4.66 -0.78 1.12
C THR A 50 4.03 -0.31 2.41
N PHE A 51 2.70 -0.33 2.44
CA PHE A 51 1.89 -0.03 3.61
C PHE A 51 1.47 -1.33 4.25
N VAL A 52 1.91 -1.58 5.48
CA VAL A 52 1.42 -2.74 6.22
C VAL A 52 0.02 -2.39 6.73
N LEU A 53 -0.97 -3.21 6.40
CA LEU A 53 -2.36 -3.06 6.85
C LEU A 53 -2.51 -3.49 8.32
N LYS A 54 -1.52 -3.18 9.16
CA LYS A 54 -1.48 -3.63 10.56
C LYS A 54 -2.27 -2.77 11.52
N ASP A 55 -2.68 -1.57 11.14
CA ASP A 55 -3.40 -0.74 12.09
C ASP A 55 -4.31 0.29 11.41
N VAL A 56 -5.58 0.20 11.76
CA VAL A 56 -6.65 1.18 11.48
C VAL A 56 -6.22 2.61 11.85
N LYS A 57 -5.20 2.78 12.71
CA LYS A 57 -4.64 4.08 13.12
C LYS A 57 -3.89 4.85 12.03
N GLU A 58 -3.28 4.20 11.03
CA GLU A 58 -2.51 4.94 10.00
C GLU A 58 -3.38 5.43 8.82
N GLN A 59 -4.57 4.85 8.64
CA GLN A 59 -5.55 5.33 7.64
C GLN A 59 -6.09 6.73 7.95
N GLU A 60 -6.09 7.17 9.22
CA GLU A 60 -6.54 8.52 9.58
C GLU A 60 -5.54 9.63 9.22
N SER A 61 -4.24 9.32 9.18
CA SER A 61 -3.19 10.33 8.94
C SER A 61 -3.18 10.86 7.50
N TYR A 62 -3.60 10.06 6.52
CA TYR A 62 -3.68 10.49 5.11
C TYR A 62 -4.96 11.25 4.75
N LYS A 63 -6.04 11.16 5.54
CA LYS A 63 -7.25 11.98 5.34
C LYS A 63 -7.12 13.42 5.85
N LYS A 64 -6.03 13.76 6.55
CA LYS A 64 -5.86 15.05 7.25
C LYS A 64 -5.10 16.11 6.44
N LEU A 65 -4.95 15.94 5.14
CA LEU A 65 -4.30 16.94 4.28
C LEU A 65 -5.30 17.60 3.33
N LYS A 66 -5.91 18.70 3.82
CA LYS A 66 -6.19 19.99 3.14
C LYS A 66 -7.31 20.77 3.88
N PRO A 67 -7.48 22.09 3.67
CA PRO A 67 -6.60 23.18 4.10
C PRO A 67 -7.46 24.37 4.60
N CYS A 68 -7.52 24.68 5.89
CA CYS A 68 -8.35 25.84 6.28
C CYS A 68 -7.81 26.59 7.49
N CYS A 69 -6.69 27.29 7.28
CA CYS A 69 -6.39 28.51 8.04
C CYS A 69 -7.23 29.68 7.49
N ILE A 70 -8.53 29.48 7.32
CA ILE A 70 -9.51 30.53 7.06
C ILE A 70 -10.72 30.18 7.91
N TYR A 71 -10.69 30.56 9.19
CA TYR A 71 -11.83 31.15 9.90
C TYR A 71 -11.39 31.48 11.33
N LEU A 72 -11.14 32.78 11.53
CA LEU A 72 -11.48 33.57 12.72
C LEU A 72 -11.44 32.87 14.09
N GLN A 73 -10.46 33.26 14.90
CA GLN A 73 -10.75 33.58 16.30
C GLN A 73 -9.88 34.77 16.72
N LYS A 74 -10.62 35.85 17.03
CA LYS A 74 -10.33 37.10 17.74
C LYS A 74 -8.90 37.42 18.16
#